data_AF-A0A0Q7KHX6-F1
#
_entry.id   AF-A0A0Q7KHX6-F1
#
_cell.length_a   1.000
_cell.length_b   1.000
_cell.length_c   1.000
_cell.angle_alpha   90.00
_cell.angle_beta   90.00
_cell.angle_gamma   90.00
#
_symmetry.space_group_name_H-M   'P 1'
#
loop_
_entity.id
_entity.type
_entity.pdbx_description
1 polymer ?
#
loop_
_entity_poly.entity_id
_entity_poly.type
_entity_poly.pdbx_seq_one_letter_code
_entity_poly.pdbx_strand_id
1 'polypeptide(L)'
;MVEGGRPGAYRRWLDNAVRRGVEPETVGDVVRRHGILPDDVGVLDRFEELVDPDGKTFYLLPDDIGADDARRAVLMTYVVNAGTGYGTSGTDLDFDETPYSADEVGRIAERQRANDWTYRRGVPVVHFRGGRLVTTPNGMLMGLGGDRLLDVLSQRGGTTYGDLFLLNIARVDAPAELRALVRSGRSRHQAADGSTRAGRLDLDRLLHHEERHARQWADKGPAGFVASYLWERLVRRNDTEEDAGLRDGGYR
;
A
#
# COMPACT_ATOMS: atom_id res chain seq x y z
N MET A 1 -23.54 -22.90 -19.20
CA MET A 1 -22.97 -21.56 -19.02
C MET A 1 -21.61 -21.75 -18.41
N VAL A 2 -20.53 -21.48 -19.15
CA VAL A 2 -19.18 -21.53 -18.60
C VAL A 2 -19.03 -20.24 -17.79
N GLU A 3 -18.91 -20.35 -16.47
CA GLU A 3 -18.43 -19.24 -15.65
C GLU A 3 -17.09 -18.82 -16.24
N GLY A 4 -17.03 -17.65 -16.88
CA GLY A 4 -15.80 -17.10 -17.40
C GLY A 4 -14.85 -16.87 -16.24
N GLY A 5 -13.93 -17.81 -16.01
CA GLY A 5 -12.92 -17.72 -14.97
C GLY A 5 -12.17 -16.40 -15.10
N ARG A 6 -11.88 -15.77 -13.96
CA ARG A 6 -11.10 -14.53 -13.94
C ARG A 6 -9.76 -14.77 -14.64
N PRO A 7 -9.30 -13.84 -15.50
CA PRO A 7 -7.97 -13.96 -16.07
C PRO A 7 -6.93 -13.95 -14.94
N GLY A 8 -5.95 -14.86 -15.04
CA GLY A 8 -4.83 -14.90 -14.09
C GLY A 8 -4.04 -13.59 -14.08
N ALA A 9 -3.32 -13.33 -13.00
CA ALA A 9 -2.67 -12.07 -12.70
C ALA A 9 -1.72 -11.60 -13.81
N TYR A 10 -1.02 -12.51 -14.49
CA TYR A 10 -0.16 -12.17 -15.64
C TYR A 10 -0.96 -11.60 -16.82
N ARG A 11 -2.09 -12.19 -17.18
CA ARG A 11 -2.94 -11.66 -18.26
C ARG A 11 -3.50 -10.29 -17.89
N ARG A 12 -3.90 -10.14 -16.62
CA ARG A 12 -4.39 -8.87 -16.07
C ARG A 12 -3.34 -7.77 -16.12
N TRP A 13 -2.07 -8.09 -15.87
CA TRP A 13 -0.98 -7.14 -16.04
C TRP A 13 -0.94 -6.59 -17.46
N LEU A 14 -0.98 -7.45 -18.47
CA LEU A 14 -0.99 -7.03 -19.87
C LEU A 14 -2.23 -6.20 -20.22
N ASP A 15 -3.41 -6.61 -19.76
CA ASP A 15 -4.66 -5.87 -19.97
C ASP A 15 -4.61 -4.47 -19.30
N ASN A 16 -4.03 -4.37 -18.09
CA ASN A 16 -3.85 -3.12 -17.37
C ASN A 16 -2.82 -2.20 -18.04
N ALA A 17 -1.73 -2.77 -18.57
CA ALA A 17 -0.73 -2.02 -19.34
C ALA A 17 -1.38 -1.40 -20.59
N VAL A 18 -2.15 -2.17 -21.35
CA VAL A 18 -2.91 -1.66 -22.52
C VAL A 18 -3.90 -0.57 -22.09
N ARG A 19 -4.70 -0.82 -21.04
CA ARG A 19 -5.68 0.15 -20.52
C ARG A 19 -5.04 1.47 -20.11
N ARG A 20 -3.81 1.43 -19.59
CA ARG A 20 -3.06 2.62 -19.13
C ARG A 20 -2.14 3.21 -20.20
N GLY A 21 -2.15 2.69 -21.43
CA GLY A 21 -1.29 3.18 -22.50
C GLY A 21 0.21 2.96 -22.24
N VAL A 22 0.56 1.92 -21.48
CA VAL A 22 1.95 1.53 -21.26
C VAL A 22 2.50 0.88 -22.54
N GLU A 23 3.60 1.42 -23.05
CA GLU A 23 4.27 0.88 -24.23
C GLU A 23 4.72 -0.58 -24.00
N PRO A 24 4.60 -1.47 -25.01
CA PRO A 24 5.05 -2.86 -24.90
C PRO A 24 6.53 -2.99 -24.53
N GLU A 25 7.37 -2.03 -24.97
CA GLU A 25 8.80 -1.99 -24.62
C GLU A 25 9.00 -1.80 -23.11
N THR A 26 8.21 -0.95 -22.46
CA THR A 26 8.24 -0.75 -21.00
C THR A 26 7.91 -2.04 -20.24
N VAL A 27 6.91 -2.80 -20.70
CA VAL A 27 6.58 -4.12 -20.12
C VAL A 27 7.74 -5.09 -20.32
N GLY A 28 8.33 -5.11 -21.52
CA GLY A 28 9.52 -5.90 -21.82
C GLY A 28 10.72 -5.56 -20.94
N ASP A 29 10.93 -4.28 -20.64
CA ASP A 29 12.01 -3.81 -19.76
C ASP A 29 11.81 -4.27 -18.32
N VAL A 30 10.58 -4.21 -17.80
CA VAL A 30 10.25 -4.71 -16.46
C VAL A 30 10.59 -6.20 -16.35
N VAL A 31 10.21 -7.01 -17.34
CA VAL A 31 10.55 -8.44 -17.39
C VAL A 31 12.06 -8.66 -17.46
N ARG A 32 12.76 -8.01 -18.39
CA ARG A 32 14.20 -8.25 -18.63
C ARG A 32 15.07 -7.82 -17.45
N ARG A 33 14.76 -6.66 -16.84
CA ARG A 33 15.64 -6.02 -15.87
C ARG A 33 15.45 -6.56 -14.45
N HIS A 34 14.23 -6.99 -14.12
CA HIS A 34 13.89 -7.52 -12.78
C HIS A 34 13.63 -9.02 -12.78
N GLY A 35 13.69 -9.68 -13.94
CA GLY A 35 13.48 -11.12 -14.05
C GLY A 35 12.08 -11.55 -13.66
N ILE A 36 11.07 -10.70 -13.85
CA ILE A 36 9.69 -11.00 -13.49
C ILE A 36 9.12 -12.02 -14.47
N LEU A 37 8.87 -13.23 -14.00
CA LEU A 37 8.27 -14.31 -14.76
C LEU A 37 6.76 -14.37 -14.53
N PRO A 38 5.98 -15.03 -15.42
CA PRO A 38 4.55 -15.23 -15.21
C PRO A 38 4.21 -15.84 -13.84
N ASP A 39 5.03 -16.77 -13.35
CA ASP A 39 4.84 -17.43 -12.05
C ASP A 39 5.06 -16.48 -10.87
N ASP A 40 5.96 -15.49 -10.99
CA ASP A 40 6.14 -14.47 -9.95
C ASP A 40 4.86 -13.67 -9.76
N VAL A 41 4.23 -13.28 -10.88
CA VAL A 41 2.96 -12.55 -10.88
C VAL A 41 1.81 -13.46 -10.43
N GLY A 42 1.85 -14.74 -10.79
CA GLY A 42 0.86 -15.77 -10.43
C GLY A 42 0.73 -16.01 -8.92
N VAL A 43 1.68 -15.53 -8.10
CA VAL A 43 1.55 -15.54 -6.62
C VAL A 43 0.23 -14.91 -6.15
N LEU A 44 -0.25 -13.90 -6.88
CA LEU A 44 -1.45 -13.12 -6.59
C LEU A 44 -2.74 -13.89 -6.86
N ASP A 45 -2.71 -14.90 -7.74
CA ASP A 45 -3.89 -15.71 -8.07
C ASP A 45 -4.39 -16.55 -6.89
N ARG A 46 -3.56 -16.69 -5.85
CA ARG A 46 -3.88 -17.37 -4.59
C ARG A 46 -4.61 -16.47 -3.58
N PHE A 47 -4.69 -15.17 -3.84
CA PHE A 47 -5.18 -14.18 -2.89
C PHE A 47 -6.54 -13.64 -3.31
N GLU A 48 -7.29 -13.13 -2.33
CA GLU A 48 -8.54 -12.45 -2.63
C GLU A 48 -8.24 -11.08 -3.24
N GLU A 49 -8.59 -10.94 -4.52
CA GLU A 49 -8.55 -9.67 -5.23
C GLU A 49 -9.67 -8.73 -4.77
N LEU A 50 -9.28 -7.49 -4.44
CA LEU A 50 -10.15 -6.36 -4.17
C LEU A 50 -9.91 -5.29 -5.22
N VAL A 51 -10.98 -4.69 -5.74
CA VAL A 51 -10.90 -3.67 -6.79
C VAL A 51 -11.54 -2.39 -6.28
N ASP A 52 -10.84 -1.27 -6.47
CA ASP A 52 -11.36 0.06 -6.14
C ASP A 52 -12.23 0.64 -7.28
N PRO A 53 -12.89 1.79 -7.08
CA PRO A 53 -13.70 2.43 -8.11
C PRO A 53 -12.96 2.79 -9.41
N ASP A 54 -11.65 3.00 -9.34
CA ASP A 54 -10.78 3.34 -10.47
C ASP A 54 -10.25 2.09 -11.21
N GLY A 55 -10.63 0.90 -10.73
CA GLY A 55 -10.20 -0.37 -11.32
C GLY A 55 -8.77 -0.77 -10.95
N LYS A 56 -8.22 -0.22 -9.86
CA LYS A 56 -6.94 -0.63 -9.28
C LYS A 56 -7.16 -1.84 -8.39
N THR A 57 -6.18 -2.74 -8.41
CA THR A 57 -6.26 -4.03 -7.72
C THR A 57 -5.42 -4.03 -6.46
N PHE A 58 -6.00 -4.56 -5.40
CA PHE A 58 -5.42 -4.81 -4.09
C PHE A 58 -5.60 -6.30 -3.81
N TYR A 59 -4.74 -6.90 -2.98
CA TYR A 59 -4.86 -8.32 -2.65
C TYR A 59 -4.83 -8.53 -1.14
N LEU A 60 -5.88 -9.12 -0.59
CA LEU A 60 -5.94 -9.51 0.81
C LEU A 60 -5.01 -10.70 1.04
N LEU A 61 -4.04 -10.53 1.94
CA LEU A 61 -3.07 -11.56 2.26
C LEU A 61 -3.70 -12.66 3.14
N PRO A 62 -3.37 -13.94 2.90
CA PRO A 62 -3.71 -15.02 3.81
C PRO A 62 -2.94 -14.84 5.12
N ASP A 63 -3.52 -15.31 6.23
CA ASP A 63 -2.97 -15.08 7.57
C ASP A 63 -1.69 -15.87 7.87
N ASP A 64 -1.43 -16.92 7.10
CA ASP A 64 -0.24 -17.76 7.17
C ASP A 64 0.86 -17.38 6.16
N ILE A 65 0.72 -16.24 5.47
CA ILE A 65 1.70 -15.82 4.45
C ILE A 65 3.12 -15.66 5.02
N GLY A 66 4.09 -16.22 4.31
CA GLY A 66 5.51 -16.01 4.60
C GLY A 66 6.00 -14.61 4.21
N ALA A 67 7.05 -14.12 4.89
CA ALA A 67 7.59 -12.78 4.66
C ALA A 67 8.02 -12.52 3.20
N ASP A 68 8.71 -13.48 2.57
CA ASP A 68 9.16 -13.34 1.18
C ASP A 68 7.99 -13.33 0.18
N ASP A 69 6.96 -14.15 0.42
CA ASP A 69 5.75 -14.16 -0.39
C ASP A 69 4.95 -12.88 -0.21
N ALA A 70 4.88 -12.32 1.00
CA ALA A 70 4.27 -11.02 1.24
C ALA A 70 5.01 -9.89 0.50
N ARG A 71 6.36 -9.87 0.57
CA ARG A 71 7.18 -8.89 -0.17
C ARG A 71 6.97 -9.01 -1.68
N ARG A 72 7.01 -10.24 -2.21
CA ARG A 72 6.74 -10.53 -3.62
C ARG A 72 5.34 -10.07 -4.02
N ALA A 73 4.31 -10.42 -3.24
CA ALA A 73 2.94 -10.03 -3.50
C ALA A 73 2.77 -8.51 -3.63
N VAL A 74 3.44 -7.77 -2.75
CA VAL A 74 3.39 -6.30 -2.76
C VAL A 74 4.02 -5.73 -4.03
N LEU A 75 5.20 -6.20 -4.42
CA LEU A 75 5.83 -5.76 -5.67
C LEU A 75 4.99 -6.14 -6.88
N MET A 76 4.47 -7.37 -6.92
CA MET A 76 3.63 -7.84 -8.02
C MET A 76 2.30 -7.11 -8.10
N THR A 77 1.78 -6.60 -6.99
CA THR A 77 0.57 -5.77 -6.99
C THR A 77 0.80 -4.46 -7.75
N TYR A 78 1.94 -3.80 -7.54
CA TYR A 78 2.33 -2.63 -8.35
C TYR A 78 2.48 -3.00 -9.84
N VAL A 79 3.17 -4.12 -10.12
CA VAL A 79 3.41 -4.59 -11.49
C VAL A 79 2.10 -4.88 -12.22
N VAL A 80 1.18 -5.66 -11.63
CA VAL A 80 -0.12 -5.98 -12.23
C VAL A 80 -0.94 -4.73 -12.47
N ASN A 81 -0.87 -3.73 -11.59
CA ASN A 81 -1.54 -2.46 -11.83
C ASN A 81 -0.90 -1.66 -12.96
N ALA A 82 0.33 -1.93 -13.40
CA ALA A 82 0.97 -1.17 -14.48
C ALA A 82 0.96 0.36 -14.21
N GLY A 83 1.21 0.75 -12.96
CA GLY A 83 1.15 2.12 -12.48
C GLY A 83 -0.09 2.41 -11.63
N THR A 84 -0.04 3.54 -10.93
CA THR A 84 -1.08 3.93 -9.96
C THR A 84 -2.25 4.68 -10.59
N GLY A 85 -2.03 5.40 -11.70
CA GLY A 85 -3.02 6.33 -12.28
C GLY A 85 -3.27 7.55 -11.39
N TYR A 86 -2.31 7.92 -10.54
CA TYR A 86 -2.45 9.01 -9.59
C TYR A 86 -2.67 10.34 -10.33
N GLY A 87 -3.76 11.04 -9.99
CA GLY A 87 -4.14 12.30 -10.64
C GLY A 87 -5.03 12.17 -11.87
N THR A 88 -5.38 10.96 -12.31
CA THR A 88 -6.24 10.76 -13.48
C THR A 88 -7.74 10.99 -13.21
N SER A 89 -8.15 11.00 -11.93
CA SER A 89 -9.55 11.13 -11.48
C SER A 89 -9.98 12.55 -11.07
N GLY A 90 -9.20 13.59 -11.43
CA GLY A 90 -9.58 15.00 -11.22
C GLY A 90 -9.49 15.50 -9.77
N THR A 91 -8.80 14.74 -8.92
CA THR A 91 -8.48 15.10 -7.53
C THR A 91 -7.29 16.05 -7.49
N ASP A 92 -7.28 17.01 -6.56
CA ASP A 92 -6.11 17.86 -6.33
C ASP A 92 -4.88 17.00 -6.03
N LEU A 93 -3.87 17.10 -6.91
CA LEU A 93 -2.60 16.41 -6.75
C LEU A 93 -1.74 17.13 -5.71
N ASP A 94 -1.23 16.35 -4.75
CA ASP A 94 -0.21 16.86 -3.84
C ASP A 94 1.16 16.92 -4.54
N PHE A 95 1.39 16.05 -5.54
CA PHE A 95 2.63 15.93 -6.32
C PHE A 95 2.42 15.16 -7.64
N ASP A 96 3.42 15.19 -8.52
CA ASP A 96 3.38 14.49 -9.81
C ASP A 96 3.51 12.97 -9.63
N GLU A 97 2.75 12.20 -10.41
CA GLU A 97 2.87 10.74 -10.46
C GLU A 97 4.24 10.32 -11.04
N THR A 98 4.85 9.30 -10.44
CA THR A 98 6.02 8.64 -11.05
C THR A 98 5.54 7.64 -12.11
N PRO A 99 5.93 7.78 -13.39
CA PRO A 99 5.44 6.91 -14.45
C PRO A 99 5.82 5.44 -14.25
N TYR A 100 4.94 4.54 -14.69
CA TYR A 100 5.23 3.11 -14.71
C TYR A 100 6.43 2.82 -15.61
N SER A 101 7.47 2.24 -15.02
CA SER A 101 8.73 1.94 -15.70
C SER A 101 9.50 0.83 -14.97
N ALA A 102 10.48 0.24 -15.65
CA ALA A 102 11.42 -0.67 -14.99
C ALA A 102 12.19 0.02 -13.86
N ASP A 103 12.54 1.30 -14.00
CA ASP A 103 13.23 2.04 -12.94
C ASP A 103 12.33 2.19 -11.70
N GLU A 104 11.04 2.47 -11.88
CA GLU A 104 10.11 2.60 -10.76
C GLU A 104 9.85 1.25 -10.05
N VAL A 105 9.73 0.16 -10.80
CA VAL A 105 9.70 -1.21 -10.21
C VAL A 105 10.97 -1.45 -9.39
N GLY A 106 12.13 -1.05 -9.90
CA GLY A 106 13.42 -1.17 -9.21
C GLY A 106 13.47 -0.35 -7.92
N ARG A 107 13.02 0.90 -7.95
CA ARG A 107 12.95 1.79 -6.79
C ARG A 107 12.06 1.20 -5.69
N ILE A 108 10.89 0.67 -6.04
CA ILE A 108 10.01 -0.01 -5.09
C ILE A 108 10.69 -1.24 -4.50
N ALA A 109 11.34 -2.08 -5.31
CA ALA A 109 12.06 -3.25 -4.83
C ALA A 109 13.25 -2.89 -3.92
N GLU A 110 13.93 -1.77 -4.16
CA GLU A 110 14.96 -1.21 -3.28
C GLU A 110 14.39 -0.74 -1.95
N ARG A 111 13.29 0.01 -1.97
CA ARG A 111 12.57 0.44 -0.76
C ARG A 111 12.14 -0.77 0.09
N GLN A 112 11.61 -1.82 -0.54
CA GLN A 112 11.23 -3.06 0.14
C GLN A 112 12.41 -3.79 0.79
N ARG A 113 13.58 -3.77 0.15
CA ARG A 113 14.80 -4.34 0.72
C ARG A 113 15.31 -3.53 1.90
N ALA A 114 15.25 -2.19 1.79
CA ALA A 114 15.58 -1.31 2.90
C ALA A 114 14.63 -1.55 4.08
N ASN A 115 13.32 -1.63 3.82
CA ASN A 115 12.25 -1.85 4.81
C ASN A 115 11.97 -3.33 5.13
N ASP A 116 12.93 -4.25 4.92
CA ASP A 116 12.68 -5.70 5.00
C ASP A 116 12.13 -6.18 6.37
N TRP A 117 12.39 -5.44 7.45
CA TRP A 117 11.81 -5.72 8.76
C TRP A 117 10.27 -5.63 8.78
N THR A 118 9.67 -4.83 7.90
CA THR A 118 8.21 -4.76 7.74
C THR A 118 7.66 -6.13 7.40
N TYR A 119 8.30 -6.83 6.45
CA TYR A 119 7.87 -8.15 6.00
C TYR A 119 8.23 -9.24 7.01
N ARG A 120 9.47 -9.22 7.54
CA ARG A 120 9.94 -10.27 8.45
C ARG A 120 9.36 -10.20 9.86
N ARG A 121 8.95 -9.01 10.32
CA ARG A 121 8.45 -8.79 11.69
C ARG A 121 7.06 -8.17 11.72
N GLY A 122 6.81 -7.15 10.91
CA GLY A 122 5.52 -6.46 10.88
C GLY A 122 4.37 -7.39 10.49
N VAL A 123 4.50 -8.08 9.35
CA VAL A 123 3.46 -8.99 8.83
C VAL A 123 3.07 -10.08 9.85
N PRO A 124 4.00 -10.91 10.39
CA PRO A 124 3.64 -11.93 11.37
C PRO A 124 2.99 -11.35 12.62
N VAL A 125 3.45 -10.18 13.09
CA VAL A 125 2.92 -9.58 14.31
C VAL A 125 1.49 -9.07 14.12
N VAL A 126 1.18 -8.48 12.97
CA VAL A 126 -0.20 -8.05 12.66
C VAL A 126 -1.13 -9.27 12.63
N HIS A 127 -0.76 -10.32 11.90
CA HIS A 127 -1.59 -11.53 11.80
C HIS A 127 -1.75 -12.25 13.15
N PHE A 128 -0.66 -12.36 13.93
CA PHE A 128 -0.69 -12.93 15.28
C PHE A 128 -1.67 -12.21 16.21
N ARG A 129 -1.82 -10.88 16.05
CA ARG A 129 -2.77 -10.07 16.83
C ARG A 129 -4.18 -10.02 16.25
N GLY A 130 -4.47 -10.86 15.26
CA GLY A 130 -5.79 -10.94 14.62
C GLY A 130 -6.03 -9.91 13.52
N GLY A 131 -5.01 -9.13 13.16
CA GLY A 131 -5.07 -8.18 12.06
C GLY A 131 -4.97 -8.82 10.70
N ARG A 132 -5.28 -8.04 9.67
CA ARG A 132 -5.18 -8.46 8.26
C ARG A 132 -4.62 -7.35 7.41
N LEU A 133 -4.00 -7.76 6.31
CA LEU A 133 -3.22 -6.90 5.43
C LEU A 133 -3.70 -7.06 4.00
N VAL A 134 -3.73 -5.95 3.26
CA VAL A 134 -3.85 -5.93 1.81
C VAL A 134 -2.57 -5.37 1.19
N THR A 135 -2.20 -5.87 0.03
CA THR A 135 -1.22 -5.18 -0.83
C THR A 135 -1.87 -3.99 -1.53
N THR A 136 -1.09 -2.96 -1.81
CA THR A 136 -1.59 -1.72 -2.42
C THR A 136 -0.97 -1.47 -3.80
N PRO A 137 -1.68 -0.75 -4.70
CA PRO A 137 -1.21 -0.41 -6.05
C PRO A 137 0.12 0.35 -6.11
N ASN A 138 0.52 1.05 -5.04
CA ASN A 138 1.78 1.78 -4.94
C ASN A 138 2.92 0.97 -4.26
N GLY A 139 2.73 -0.35 -4.15
CA GLY A 139 3.77 -1.27 -3.69
C GLY A 139 3.98 -1.27 -2.18
N MET A 140 2.95 -1.02 -1.38
CA MET A 140 2.99 -1.11 0.08
C MET A 140 2.01 -2.17 0.63
N LEU A 141 2.03 -2.33 1.94
CA LEU A 141 0.99 -3.00 2.72
C LEU A 141 0.10 -1.96 3.38
N MET A 142 -1.20 -2.24 3.42
CA MET A 142 -2.17 -1.51 4.23
C MET A 142 -2.91 -2.52 5.13
N GLY A 143 -3.15 -2.17 6.39
CA GLY A 143 -3.62 -3.12 7.38
C GLY A 143 -4.56 -2.57 8.43
N LEU A 144 -5.34 -3.49 9.01
CA LEU A 144 -6.21 -3.28 10.15
C LEU A 144 -5.94 -4.30 11.24
N GLY A 145 -6.22 -3.94 12.50
CA GLY A 145 -6.26 -4.89 13.61
C GLY A 145 -4.89 -5.23 14.19
N GLY A 146 -4.27 -4.29 14.88
CA GLY A 146 -3.02 -4.52 15.59
C GLY A 146 -2.97 -3.69 16.85
N ASP A 147 -3.99 -3.83 17.70
CA ASP A 147 -4.14 -3.05 18.94
C ASP A 147 -2.77 -2.87 19.61
N ARG A 148 -2.30 -1.61 19.65
CA ARG A 148 -1.07 -1.13 20.29
C ARG A 148 0.29 -1.35 19.62
N LEU A 149 0.41 -1.88 18.39
CA LEU A 149 1.76 -2.04 17.80
C LEU A 149 2.54 -0.72 17.74
N LEU A 150 1.84 0.39 17.45
CA LEU A 150 2.41 1.70 17.20
C LEU A 150 1.60 2.84 17.84
N ASP A 151 0.89 2.59 18.96
CA ASP A 151 0.09 3.62 19.67
C ASP A 151 0.88 4.92 19.97
N VAL A 152 2.21 4.82 20.03
CA VAL A 152 3.12 5.95 20.28
C VAL A 152 3.34 6.83 19.04
N LEU A 153 3.13 6.30 17.83
CA LEU A 153 3.39 6.95 16.54
C LEU A 153 2.11 7.38 15.78
N SER A 154 0.92 7.10 16.34
CA SER A 154 -0.35 7.32 15.66
C SER A 154 -0.75 8.79 15.56
N GLN A 155 -0.97 9.24 14.32
CA GLN A 155 -1.81 10.40 14.00
C GLN A 155 -3.22 9.93 13.67
N ARG A 156 -4.15 10.87 13.40
CA ARG A 156 -5.60 10.61 13.29
C ARG A 156 -6.00 9.64 12.15
N GLY A 157 -5.16 9.41 11.15
CA GLY A 157 -5.42 8.51 10.01
C GLY A 157 -4.88 7.10 10.12
N GLY A 158 -3.77 6.92 10.83
CA GLY A 158 -3.01 5.66 10.85
C GLY A 158 -1.53 5.90 11.15
N THR A 159 -0.70 4.89 10.89
CA THR A 159 0.76 4.95 11.06
C THR A 159 1.45 4.10 10.01
N THR A 160 2.42 4.69 9.34
CA THR A 160 3.34 3.95 8.45
C THR A 160 4.58 3.49 9.21
N TYR A 161 4.92 2.20 9.04
CA TYR A 161 6.09 1.51 9.61
C TYR A 161 6.82 0.73 8.52
N GLY A 162 7.90 1.30 8.00
CA GLY A 162 8.53 0.82 6.77
C GLY A 162 7.50 0.83 5.64
N ASP A 163 7.23 -0.31 5.01
CA ASP A 163 6.24 -0.45 3.93
C ASP A 163 4.81 -0.80 4.42
N LEU A 164 4.52 -0.70 5.71
CA LEU A 164 3.21 -1.06 6.28
C LEU A 164 2.48 0.17 6.83
N PHE A 165 1.38 0.53 6.20
CA PHE A 165 0.42 1.51 6.71
C PHE A 165 -0.69 0.82 7.52
N LEU A 166 -0.76 1.09 8.83
CA LEU A 166 -1.83 0.60 9.70
C LEU A 166 -2.85 1.70 9.93
N LEU A 167 -4.12 1.46 9.58
CA LEU A 167 -5.17 2.44 9.89
C LEU A 167 -5.54 2.39 11.37
N ASN A 168 -5.92 3.56 11.90
CA ASN A 168 -6.41 3.69 13.27
C ASN A 168 -7.89 3.29 13.39
N ILE A 169 -8.19 2.02 13.11
CA ILE A 169 -9.50 1.40 13.28
C ILE A 169 -9.29 0.07 14.03
N ALA A 170 -9.94 -0.06 15.18
CA ALA A 170 -9.78 -1.18 16.09
C ALA A 170 -11.10 -1.93 16.32
N ARG A 171 -11.02 -3.18 16.80
CA ARG A 171 -12.19 -3.98 17.23
C ARG A 171 -13.28 -4.13 16.15
N VAL A 172 -12.87 -4.28 14.91
CA VAL A 172 -13.73 -4.57 13.74
C VAL A 172 -13.32 -5.89 13.10
N ASP A 173 -14.18 -6.41 12.22
CA ASP A 173 -13.79 -7.45 11.26
C ASP A 173 -12.82 -6.84 10.24
N ALA A 174 -11.52 -7.08 10.44
CA ALA A 174 -10.46 -6.49 9.62
C ALA A 174 -10.59 -6.84 8.12
N PRO A 175 -10.80 -8.10 7.69
CA PRO A 175 -11.14 -8.40 6.30
C PRO A 175 -12.32 -7.61 5.75
N ALA A 176 -13.45 -7.59 6.46
CA ALA A 176 -14.65 -6.92 5.98
C ALA A 176 -14.44 -5.40 5.84
N GLU A 177 -13.74 -4.79 6.79
CA GLU A 177 -13.45 -3.35 6.76
C GLU A 177 -12.41 -2.99 5.69
N LEU A 178 -11.38 -3.81 5.46
CA LEU A 178 -10.44 -3.63 4.34
C LEU A 178 -11.15 -3.70 2.99
N ARG A 179 -12.08 -4.65 2.82
CA ARG A 179 -12.94 -4.72 1.62
C ARG A 179 -13.77 -3.46 1.46
N ALA A 180 -14.40 -3.00 2.53
CA ALA A 180 -15.26 -1.82 2.51
C ALA A 180 -14.47 -0.53 2.20
N LEU A 181 -13.24 -0.44 2.70
CA LEU A 181 -12.29 0.63 2.43
C LEU A 181 -11.89 0.65 0.95
N VAL A 182 -11.34 -0.45 0.43
CA VAL A 182 -10.89 -0.55 -0.98
C VAL A 182 -12.04 -0.26 -1.94
N ARG A 183 -13.19 -0.90 -1.74
CA ARG A 183 -14.37 -0.72 -2.62
C ARG A 183 -14.94 0.69 -2.60
N SER A 184 -14.73 1.44 -1.52
CA SER A 184 -15.17 2.83 -1.43
C SER A 184 -14.21 3.81 -2.10
N GLY A 185 -12.95 3.42 -2.34
CA GLY A 185 -11.90 4.31 -2.83
C GLY A 185 -11.60 5.47 -1.88
N ARG A 186 -12.02 5.38 -0.61
CA ARG A 186 -11.91 6.46 0.38
C ARG A 186 -11.30 5.96 1.67
N SER A 187 -10.58 6.86 2.33
CA SER A 187 -10.22 6.71 3.75
C SER A 187 -11.44 6.34 4.58
N ARG A 188 -11.23 5.59 5.67
CA ARG A 188 -12.28 5.29 6.64
C ARG A 188 -11.81 5.67 8.03
N HIS A 189 -12.76 6.07 8.86
CA HIS A 189 -12.50 6.47 10.24
C HIS A 189 -13.47 5.76 11.17
N GLN A 190 -12.99 5.45 12.37
CA GLN A 190 -13.82 4.95 13.45
C GLN A 190 -14.36 6.12 14.29
N ALA A 191 -15.66 6.15 14.52
CA ALA A 191 -16.31 7.07 15.44
C ALA A 191 -16.19 6.58 16.89
N ALA A 192 -16.49 7.46 17.85
CA ALA A 192 -16.39 7.17 19.28
C ALA A 192 -17.31 6.01 19.74
N ASP A 193 -18.38 5.73 19.00
CA ASP A 193 -19.29 4.60 19.23
C ASP A 193 -18.77 3.27 18.65
N GLY A 194 -17.59 3.26 18.03
CA GLY A 194 -16.96 2.10 17.41
C GLY A 194 -17.39 1.85 15.96
N SER A 195 -18.38 2.59 15.44
CA SER A 195 -18.80 2.47 14.04
C SER A 195 -17.77 3.05 13.09
N THR A 196 -17.66 2.48 11.89
CA THR A 196 -16.75 2.96 10.84
C THR A 196 -17.52 3.68 9.75
N ARG A 197 -16.99 4.80 9.25
CA ARG A 197 -17.58 5.56 8.14
C ARG A 197 -16.52 5.96 7.13
N ALA A 198 -16.91 6.03 5.86
CA ALA A 198 -16.09 6.61 4.81
C ALA A 198 -15.83 8.10 5.09
N GLY A 199 -14.57 8.48 5.03
CA GLY A 199 -14.10 9.86 5.09
C GLY A 199 -14.22 10.55 3.73
N ARG A 200 -13.68 11.77 3.67
CA ARG A 200 -13.64 12.58 2.43
C ARG A 200 -12.34 12.39 1.66
N LEU A 201 -11.27 11.96 2.33
CA LEU A 201 -9.96 11.77 1.73
C LEU A 201 -9.99 10.55 0.80
N ASP A 202 -9.56 10.77 -0.44
CA ASP A 202 -9.36 9.76 -1.46
C ASP A 202 -8.29 8.75 -1.04
N LEU A 203 -8.54 7.45 -1.26
CA LEU A 203 -7.64 6.38 -0.84
C LEU A 203 -6.32 6.43 -1.61
N ASP A 204 -6.35 6.75 -2.91
CA ASP A 204 -5.15 6.81 -3.71
C ASP A 204 -4.25 7.95 -3.24
N ARG A 205 -4.83 9.13 -2.98
CA ARG A 205 -4.13 10.27 -2.37
C ARG A 205 -3.52 9.90 -1.01
N LEU A 206 -4.27 9.23 -0.14
CA LEU A 206 -3.75 8.76 1.15
C LEU A 206 -2.57 7.81 0.97
N LEU A 207 -2.71 6.79 0.12
CA LEU A 207 -1.65 5.80 -0.08
C LEU A 207 -0.37 6.42 -0.64
N HIS A 208 -0.48 7.38 -1.56
CA HIS A 208 0.66 8.12 -2.09
C HIS A 208 1.38 8.94 -1.01
N HIS A 209 0.63 9.57 -0.10
CA HIS A 209 1.22 10.23 1.07
C HIS A 209 1.98 9.22 1.96
N GLU A 210 1.36 8.09 2.29
CA GLU A 210 1.99 7.06 3.12
C GLU A 210 3.22 6.42 2.45
N GLU A 211 3.28 6.39 1.12
CA GLU A 211 4.44 5.91 0.38
C GLU A 211 5.66 6.81 0.53
N ARG A 212 5.47 8.11 0.71
CA ARG A 212 6.56 9.03 1.05
C ARG A 212 7.09 8.76 2.45
N HIS A 213 6.21 8.45 3.41
CA HIS A 213 6.65 7.99 4.73
C HIS A 213 7.44 6.67 4.63
N ALA A 214 7.01 5.73 3.79
CA ALA A 214 7.75 4.50 3.57
C ALA A 214 9.15 4.73 2.98
N ARG A 215 9.32 5.74 2.10
CA ARG A 215 10.64 6.18 1.62
C ARG A 215 11.50 6.75 2.75
N GLN A 216 10.93 7.61 3.60
CA GLN A 216 11.65 8.16 4.75
C GLN A 216 12.12 7.06 5.73
N TRP A 217 11.33 6.00 5.92
CA TRP A 217 11.77 4.82 6.69
C TRP A 217 12.92 4.07 6.01
N ALA A 218 12.87 3.90 4.69
CA ALA A 218 13.93 3.25 3.94
C ALA A 218 15.26 4.02 4.05
N ASP A 219 15.20 5.36 4.00
CA ASP A 219 16.38 6.23 4.09
C ASP A 219 16.96 6.31 5.52
N LYS A 220 16.09 6.42 6.54
CA LYS A 220 16.51 6.59 7.95
C LYS A 220 16.73 5.27 8.70
N GLY A 221 16.15 4.19 8.21
CA GLY A 221 16.07 2.90 8.91
C GLY A 221 15.24 2.96 10.21
N PRO A 222 15.07 1.81 10.90
CA PRO A 222 14.16 1.72 12.03
C PRO A 222 14.56 2.58 13.22
N ALA A 223 15.86 2.61 13.52
CA ALA A 223 16.41 3.37 14.63
C ALA A 223 16.43 4.87 14.34
N GLY A 224 16.78 5.25 13.11
CA GLY A 224 16.83 6.65 12.69
C GLY A 224 15.45 7.29 12.65
N PHE A 225 14.41 6.56 12.22
CA PHE A 225 13.06 7.09 12.19
C PHE A 225 12.43 7.18 13.59
N VAL A 226 12.63 6.18 14.46
CA VAL A 226 12.18 6.27 15.86
C VAL A 226 12.88 7.44 16.57
N ALA A 227 14.17 7.66 16.31
CA ALA A 227 14.89 8.81 16.83
C ALA A 227 14.35 10.14 16.27
N SER A 228 14.08 10.25 14.96
CA SER A 228 13.52 11.48 14.38
C SER A 228 12.11 11.77 14.90
N TYR A 229 11.26 10.76 15.05
CA TYR A 229 9.91 10.93 15.59
C TYR A 229 9.93 11.35 17.07
N LEU A 230 10.79 10.73 17.89
CA LEU A 230 10.99 11.14 19.28
C LEU A 230 11.52 12.57 19.38
N TRP A 231 12.43 12.96 18.48
CA TRP A 231 12.98 14.31 18.41
C TRP A 231 11.92 15.34 18.00
N GLU A 232 11.17 15.10 16.92
CA GLU A 232 10.09 15.97 16.43
C GLU A 232 9.00 16.20 17.48
N ARG A 233 8.63 15.15 18.20
CA ARG A 233 7.69 15.23 19.33
C ARG A 233 8.24 16.08 20.49
N LEU A 234 9.55 16.05 20.70
CA LEU A 234 10.24 16.81 21.75
C LEU A 234 10.39 18.30 21.39
N VAL A 235 10.57 18.62 20.10
CA VAL A 235 10.71 20.01 19.60
C VAL A 235 9.41 20.62 19.04
N ARG A 236 8.28 19.89 19.03
CA ARG A 236 6.96 20.32 18.51
C ARG A 236 7.01 20.82 17.05
N ARG A 237 7.79 20.16 16.20
CA ARG A 237 7.84 20.40 14.74
C ARG A 237 7.05 19.35 13.97
N ASN A 238 6.77 19.61 12.69
CA ASN A 238 5.99 18.75 11.80
C ASN A 238 6.67 18.47 10.44
N ASP A 239 8.01 18.60 10.39
CA ASP A 239 8.82 18.54 9.18
C ASP A 239 8.58 17.23 8.38
N THR A 240 8.35 16.10 9.07
CA THR A 240 8.03 14.80 8.44
C THR A 240 6.66 14.78 7.73
N GLU A 241 5.63 15.42 8.28
CA GLU A 241 4.31 15.56 7.62
C GLU A 241 4.37 16.58 6.46
N GLU A 242 5.13 17.68 6.62
CA GLU A 242 5.35 18.69 5.56
C GLU A 242 6.07 18.08 4.35
N ASP A 243 7.12 17.29 4.61
CA ASP A 243 7.86 16.53 3.58
C ASP A 243 7.03 15.40 2.96
N ALA A 244 5.97 14.93 3.62
CA ALA A 244 5.01 13.98 3.06
C ALA A 244 3.87 14.67 2.29
N GLY A 245 3.78 16.00 2.37
CA GLY A 245 3.20 16.84 1.32
C GLY A 245 1.68 16.98 1.29
N LEU A 246 0.94 16.56 2.33
CA LEU A 246 -0.50 16.88 2.40
C LEU A 246 -0.67 18.39 2.62
N ARG A 247 -0.94 19.12 1.53
CA ARG A 247 -1.04 20.59 1.53
C ARG A 247 -2.12 21.14 2.47
N ASP A 248 -3.09 20.31 2.86
CA ASP A 248 -4.24 20.65 3.72
C ASP A 248 -4.17 20.06 5.14
N GLY A 249 -3.10 19.35 5.49
CA GLY A 249 -2.99 18.65 6.78
C GLY A 249 -3.92 17.44 6.93
N GLY A 250 -4.52 16.95 5.84
CA GLY A 250 -5.03 15.58 5.65
C GLY A 250 -6.24 15.09 6.46
N TYR A 251 -6.53 15.70 7.61
CA TYR A 251 -7.38 15.09 8.65
C TYR A 251 -8.50 16.00 9.17
N ARG A 252 -8.96 16.98 8.37
CA ARG A 252 -10.09 17.85 8.75
C ARG A 252 -11.46 17.27 8.38
#